data_AF-A0A7J2NDT0-F1
#
_entry.id   AF-A0A7J2NDT0-F1
#
_cell.length_a   1.000
_cell.length_b   1.000
_cell.length_c   1.000
_cell.angle_alpha   90.00
_cell.angle_beta   90.00
_cell.angle_gamma   90.00
#
_symmetry.space_group_name_H-M   'P 1'
#
loop_
_entity.id
_entity.type
_entity.pdbx_description
1 polymer ?
#
loop_
_entity_poly.entity_id
_entity_poly.type
_entity_poly.pdbx_seq_one_letter_code
_entity_poly.pdbx_strand_id
1 'polypeptide(L)'
;MEALKSKRNAGWIVIFLALVVFLLLGLKAANASPRCVASDGGINYYTKGTVSGSVDGKPVTFTDYCKGDFLVEFYCQYNTIRNVTKFCQTGCSDGECNKCIPGEQRCRDNFVERCNVFGTGWSRVQSCRYGCSEGMCTGERQVGSAVQTEFAIRLIAHLLRELFPTCYDSDG
;
A
#
# COMPACT_ATOMS: atom_id res chain seq x y z
N MET A 1 -63.00 -54.93 -36.17
CA MET A 1 -62.37 -54.28 -34.99
C MET A 1 -62.03 -52.87 -35.39
N GLU A 2 -62.84 -51.92 -34.94
CA GLU A 2 -62.74 -50.51 -35.31
C GLU A 2 -61.46 -49.89 -34.74
N ALA A 3 -60.67 -49.25 -35.61
CA ALA A 3 -59.57 -48.39 -35.20
C ALA A 3 -60.14 -47.08 -34.66
N LEU A 4 -60.01 -46.84 -33.35
CA LEU A 4 -60.41 -45.60 -32.71
C LEU A 4 -59.54 -44.44 -33.22
N LYS A 5 -60.18 -43.56 -34.00
CA LYS A 5 -59.71 -42.25 -34.45
C LYS A 5 -59.08 -41.44 -33.30
N SER A 6 -57.77 -41.23 -33.37
CA SER A 6 -57.07 -40.19 -32.61
C SER A 6 -57.50 -38.81 -33.11
N LYS A 7 -58.50 -38.21 -32.45
CA LYS A 7 -58.96 -36.85 -32.74
C LYS A 7 -58.07 -35.82 -32.04
N ARG A 8 -57.19 -35.23 -32.84
CA ARG A 8 -56.79 -33.80 -32.87
C ARG A 8 -57.24 -32.95 -31.66
N ASN A 9 -56.42 -32.92 -30.61
CA ASN A 9 -56.30 -31.77 -29.69
C ASN A 9 -54.84 -31.29 -29.59
N ALA A 10 -54.05 -31.52 -30.63
CA ALA A 10 -52.65 -31.09 -30.70
C ALA A 10 -52.50 -29.55 -30.80
N GLY A 11 -53.58 -28.82 -31.13
CA GLY A 11 -53.54 -27.37 -31.26
C GLY A 11 -53.15 -26.65 -29.97
N TRP A 12 -53.67 -27.11 -28.82
CA TRP A 12 -53.34 -26.49 -27.53
C TRP A 12 -51.92 -26.79 -27.08
N ILE A 13 -51.39 -27.97 -27.41
CA ILE A 13 -49.99 -28.34 -27.18
C ILE A 13 -49.06 -27.51 -28.06
N VAL A 14 -49.40 -27.30 -29.33
CA VAL A 14 -48.61 -26.45 -30.25
C VAL A 14 -48.64 -24.99 -29.80
N ILE A 15 -49.79 -24.49 -29.34
CA ILE A 15 -49.91 -23.14 -28.77
C ILE A 15 -49.13 -23.01 -27.47
N PHE A 16 -49.22 -23.98 -26.57
CA PHE A 16 -48.49 -24.00 -25.30
C PHE A 16 -46.98 -24.07 -25.54
N LEU A 17 -46.52 -24.94 -26.44
CA LEU A 17 -45.12 -25.03 -26.85
C LEU A 17 -44.66 -23.73 -27.53
N ALA A 18 -45.49 -23.11 -28.38
CA ALA A 18 -45.17 -21.83 -28.99
C ALA A 18 -45.08 -20.70 -27.95
N LEU A 19 -45.96 -20.67 -26.94
CA LEU A 19 -45.93 -19.70 -25.85
C LEU A 19 -44.73 -19.92 -24.92
N VAL A 20 -44.39 -21.17 -24.60
CA VAL A 20 -43.18 -21.52 -23.84
C VAL A 20 -41.93 -21.15 -24.63
N VAL A 21 -41.89 -21.41 -25.94
CA VAL A 21 -40.80 -20.97 -26.82
C VAL A 21 -40.75 -19.43 -26.88
N PHE A 22 -41.88 -18.73 -26.94
CA PHE A 22 -41.91 -17.26 -26.91
C PHE A 22 -41.47 -16.69 -25.56
N LEU A 23 -41.77 -17.38 -24.45
CA LEU A 23 -41.35 -17.03 -23.09
C LEU A 23 -39.84 -17.27 -22.91
N LEU A 24 -39.32 -18.38 -23.44
CA LEU A 24 -37.91 -18.75 -23.40
C LEU A 24 -37.05 -17.90 -24.36
N LEU A 25 -37.56 -17.57 -25.54
CA LEU A 25 -36.93 -16.65 -26.50
C LEU A 25 -37.12 -15.16 -26.12
N GLY A 26 -38.10 -14.88 -25.25
CA GLY A 26 -38.48 -13.54 -24.79
C GLY A 26 -37.74 -13.07 -23.54
N LEU A 27 -36.93 -13.92 -22.91
CA LEU A 27 -35.91 -13.52 -21.93
C LEU A 27 -34.82 -12.72 -22.65
N LYS A 28 -35.15 -11.49 -23.02
CA LYS A 28 -34.17 -10.47 -23.39
C LYS A 28 -33.14 -10.41 -22.27
N ALA A 29 -31.87 -10.63 -22.63
CA ALA A 29 -30.75 -10.35 -21.73
C ALA A 29 -31.01 -8.98 -21.10
N ALA A 30 -31.18 -8.96 -19.77
CA ALA A 30 -31.24 -7.70 -19.04
C ALA A 30 -30.03 -6.91 -19.49
N ASN A 31 -30.26 -5.75 -20.08
CA ASN A 31 -29.22 -4.90 -20.64
C ASN A 31 -28.25 -4.64 -19.47
N ALA A 32 -27.13 -5.36 -19.46
CA ALA A 32 -26.16 -5.26 -18.40
C ALA A 32 -25.58 -3.86 -18.56
N SER A 33 -26.07 -2.92 -17.74
CA SER A 33 -25.47 -1.60 -17.65
C SER A 33 -23.96 -1.81 -17.59
N PRO A 34 -23.17 -1.15 -18.45
CA PRO A 34 -21.72 -1.30 -18.46
C PRO A 34 -21.22 -1.05 -17.04
N ARG A 35 -20.77 -2.14 -16.41
CA ARG A 35 -20.37 -2.08 -15.01
C ARG A 35 -19.04 -1.35 -14.94
N CYS A 36 -18.93 -0.43 -14.00
CA CYS A 36 -17.64 0.08 -13.60
C CYS A 36 -16.89 -1.06 -12.92
N VAL A 37 -15.71 -1.38 -13.44
CA VAL A 37 -14.81 -2.43 -12.92
C VAL A 37 -13.44 -1.79 -12.68
N ALA A 38 -12.90 -1.97 -11.47
CA ALA A 38 -11.56 -1.52 -11.09
C ALA A 38 -10.63 -2.73 -10.98
N SER A 39 -9.44 -2.67 -11.58
CA SER A 39 -8.48 -3.80 -11.62
C SER A 39 -7.78 -4.07 -10.28
N ASP A 40 -7.77 -3.08 -9.40
CA ASP A 40 -7.11 -3.03 -8.09
C ASP A 40 -8.09 -3.21 -6.92
N GLY A 41 -9.38 -3.43 -7.23
CA GLY A 41 -10.42 -3.72 -6.24
C GLY A 41 -11.11 -2.49 -5.64
N GLY A 42 -10.86 -1.28 -6.15
CA GLY A 42 -11.57 -0.08 -5.70
C GLY A 42 -10.63 1.09 -5.47
N ILE A 43 -10.50 1.52 -4.21
CA ILE A 43 -9.52 2.54 -3.82
C ILE A 43 -8.29 1.82 -3.27
N ASN A 44 -7.19 1.80 -4.01
CA ASN A 44 -5.91 1.24 -3.59
C ASN A 44 -4.72 2.10 -4.04
N TYR A 45 -4.29 2.98 -3.14
CA TYR A 45 -3.19 3.91 -3.40
C TYR A 45 -1.81 3.27 -3.62
N TYR A 46 -1.66 1.95 -3.45
CA TYR A 46 -0.36 1.27 -3.43
C TYR A 46 -0.27 0.15 -4.47
N THR A 47 -1.19 0.13 -5.43
CA THR A 47 -1.18 -0.79 -6.56
C THR A 47 -1.82 -0.07 -7.72
N LYS A 48 -1.06 0.19 -8.78
CA LYS A 48 -1.59 0.84 -9.97
C LYS A 48 -2.86 0.17 -10.48
N GLY A 49 -3.94 0.92 -10.51
CA GLY A 49 -5.25 0.50 -10.95
C GLY A 49 -5.66 1.04 -12.32
N THR A 50 -6.64 0.39 -12.92
CA THR A 50 -7.37 0.86 -14.10
C THR A 50 -8.84 0.57 -13.91
N VAL A 51 -9.65 1.62 -14.12
CA VAL A 51 -11.09 1.56 -14.13
C VAL A 51 -11.60 1.46 -15.56
N SER A 52 -12.39 0.44 -15.84
CA SER A 52 -13.13 0.28 -17.10
C SER A 52 -14.62 0.47 -16.84
N GLY A 53 -15.31 1.19 -17.72
CA GLY A 53 -16.75 1.41 -17.62
C GLY A 53 -17.32 2.01 -18.89
N SER A 54 -18.42 2.75 -18.77
CA SER A 54 -18.98 3.49 -19.90
C SER A 54 -19.53 4.85 -19.48
N VAL A 55 -19.32 5.84 -20.34
CA VAL A 55 -19.91 7.18 -20.25
C VAL A 55 -20.70 7.39 -21.53
N ASP A 56 -21.96 7.79 -21.40
CA ASP A 56 -22.89 7.99 -22.53
C ASP A 56 -22.99 6.79 -23.49
N GLY A 57 -22.91 5.56 -22.94
CA GLY A 57 -22.98 4.32 -23.71
C GLY A 57 -21.71 3.97 -24.49
N LYS A 58 -20.64 4.78 -24.38
CA LYS A 58 -19.33 4.49 -24.97
C LYS A 58 -18.39 3.91 -23.92
N PRO A 59 -17.60 2.86 -24.24
CA PRO A 59 -16.63 2.31 -23.30
C PRO A 59 -15.52 3.32 -23.04
N VAL A 60 -15.11 3.44 -21.78
CA VAL A 60 -14.00 4.32 -21.35
C VAL A 60 -13.11 3.59 -20.35
N THR A 61 -11.84 3.98 -20.33
CA THR A 61 -10.84 3.46 -19.39
C THR A 61 -10.06 4.62 -18.78
N PHE A 62 -9.84 4.57 -17.47
CA PHE A 62 -8.99 5.51 -16.74
C PHE A 62 -7.97 4.73 -15.92
N THR A 63 -6.72 5.15 -15.96
CA THR A 63 -5.61 4.51 -15.25
C THR A 63 -5.02 5.49 -14.27
N ASP A 64 -4.61 4.99 -13.11
CA ASP A 64 -3.99 5.80 -12.07
C ASP A 64 -2.68 6.41 -12.55
N TYR A 65 -2.41 7.63 -12.09
CA TYR A 65 -1.19 8.33 -12.49
C TYR A 65 -0.69 9.28 -11.41
N CYS A 66 0.60 9.56 -11.47
CA CYS A 66 1.26 10.49 -10.55
C CYS A 66 1.31 11.90 -11.14
N LYS A 67 1.05 12.90 -10.30
CA LYS A 67 1.29 14.33 -10.55
C LYS A 67 2.20 14.87 -9.45
N GLY A 68 3.52 14.74 -9.66
CA GLY A 68 4.50 14.93 -8.59
C GLY A 68 4.31 13.87 -7.51
N ASP A 69 4.29 14.27 -6.24
CA ASP A 69 4.05 13.37 -5.09
C ASP A 69 2.56 13.08 -4.83
N PHE A 70 1.66 13.51 -5.72
CA PHE A 70 0.23 13.24 -5.62
C PHE A 70 -0.17 12.12 -6.58
N LEU A 71 -0.84 11.10 -6.06
CA LEU A 71 -1.52 10.08 -6.83
C LEU A 71 -2.92 10.57 -7.20
N VAL A 72 -3.26 10.49 -8.49
CA VAL A 72 -4.65 10.55 -8.95
C VAL A 72 -5.13 9.11 -9.12
N GLU A 73 -6.00 8.72 -8.21
CA GLU A 73 -6.58 7.39 -8.08
C GLU A 73 -7.96 7.38 -8.73
N PHE A 74 -8.20 6.51 -9.71
CA PHE A 74 -9.51 6.25 -10.27
C PHE A 74 -10.12 5.01 -9.65
N TYR A 75 -11.38 5.11 -9.24
CA TYR A 75 -12.08 4.00 -8.60
C TYR A 75 -13.55 3.95 -8.98
N CYS A 76 -14.19 2.82 -8.72
CA CYS A 76 -15.63 2.65 -8.89
C CYS A 76 -16.38 2.95 -7.59
N GLN A 77 -17.33 3.88 -7.64
CA GLN A 77 -18.26 4.16 -6.55
C GLN A 77 -19.69 4.03 -7.05
N TYR A 78 -20.47 3.10 -6.50
CA TYR A 78 -21.85 2.84 -6.92
C TYR A 78 -22.00 2.73 -8.46
N ASN A 79 -21.13 1.92 -9.09
CA ASN A 79 -21.05 1.74 -10.54
C ASN A 79 -20.70 3.00 -11.37
N THR A 80 -20.23 4.06 -10.71
CA THR A 80 -19.80 5.32 -11.34
C THR A 80 -18.29 5.46 -11.22
N ILE A 81 -17.63 5.91 -12.29
CA ILE A 81 -16.20 6.22 -12.27
C ILE A 81 -15.99 7.51 -11.46
N ARG A 82 -15.11 7.45 -10.46
CA ARG A 82 -14.70 8.57 -9.62
C ARG A 82 -13.18 8.66 -9.62
N ASN A 83 -12.67 9.80 -9.14
CA ASN A 83 -11.26 9.93 -8.79
C ASN A 83 -11.09 10.62 -7.45
N VAL A 84 -9.93 10.38 -6.82
CA VAL A 84 -9.47 11.09 -5.63
C VAL A 84 -7.98 11.41 -5.80
N THR A 85 -7.55 12.54 -5.26
CA THR A 85 -6.14 12.91 -5.23
C THR A 85 -5.56 12.64 -3.85
N LYS A 86 -4.54 11.78 -3.76
CA LYS A 86 -3.88 11.39 -2.52
C LYS A 86 -2.41 11.84 -2.52
N PHE A 87 -1.98 12.54 -1.47
CA PHE A 87 -0.56 12.82 -1.26
C PHE A 87 0.18 11.56 -0.77
N CYS A 88 1.25 11.18 -1.47
CA CYS A 88 2.13 10.06 -1.13
C CYS A 88 3.37 10.58 -0.37
N GLN A 89 3.45 10.30 0.93
CA GLN A 89 4.55 10.80 1.78
C GLN A 89 5.94 10.24 1.38
N THR A 90 5.95 9.09 0.74
CA THR A 90 7.09 8.34 0.21
C THR A 90 7.37 8.64 -1.27
N GLY A 91 6.59 9.54 -1.88
CA GLY A 91 6.59 9.83 -3.32
C GLY A 91 5.60 8.95 -4.10
N CYS A 92 5.31 9.37 -5.33
CA CYS A 92 4.44 8.66 -6.26
C CYS A 92 5.25 8.28 -7.50
N SER A 93 5.18 7.02 -7.92
CA SER A 93 5.75 6.59 -9.20
C SER A 93 4.86 5.54 -9.86
N ASP A 94 4.87 5.49 -11.19
CA ASP A 94 4.08 4.56 -12.01
C ASP A 94 2.57 4.47 -11.71
N GLY A 95 1.95 5.54 -11.17
CA GLY A 95 0.53 5.52 -10.82
C GLY A 95 0.22 4.79 -9.52
N GLU A 96 1.17 4.75 -8.59
CA GLU A 96 0.97 4.28 -7.21
C GLU A 96 1.85 5.04 -6.23
N CYS A 97 1.46 5.06 -4.95
CA CYS A 97 2.31 5.55 -3.88
C CYS A 97 3.44 4.55 -3.61
N ASN A 98 4.67 5.06 -3.51
CA ASN A 98 5.83 4.26 -3.15
C ASN A 98 5.69 3.70 -1.72
N LYS A 99 6.39 2.61 -1.42
CA LYS A 99 6.53 2.08 -0.06
C LYS A 99 7.94 2.31 0.46
N CYS A 100 8.09 2.33 1.78
CA CYS A 100 9.38 2.23 2.47
C CYS A 100 9.41 0.97 3.34
N ILE A 101 10.62 0.50 3.71
CA ILE A 101 10.75 -0.68 4.57
C ILE A 101 10.46 -0.23 6.02
N PRO A 102 9.48 -0.82 6.73
CA PRO A 102 9.16 -0.43 8.10
C PRO A 102 10.39 -0.41 9.01
N GLY A 103 10.59 0.70 9.73
CA GLY A 103 11.72 0.89 10.63
C GLY A 103 13.05 1.28 9.96
N GLU A 104 13.16 1.21 8.64
CA GLU A 104 14.31 1.70 7.87
C GLU A 104 14.56 3.18 8.20
N GLN A 105 15.84 3.56 8.20
CA GLN A 105 16.27 4.93 8.44
C GLN A 105 16.91 5.49 7.19
N ARG A 106 16.65 6.77 6.92
CA ARG A 106 17.30 7.51 5.84
C ARG A 106 17.62 8.93 6.29
N CYS A 107 18.46 9.59 5.52
CA CYS A 107 18.69 11.01 5.65
C CYS A 107 17.78 11.80 4.71
N ARG A 108 17.14 12.82 5.26
CA ARG A 108 16.54 13.91 4.48
C ARG A 108 17.10 15.21 5.04
N ASP A 109 17.94 15.87 4.26
CA ASP A 109 18.75 17.01 4.71
C ASP A 109 19.56 16.65 5.96
N ASN A 110 19.47 17.45 7.02
CA ASN A 110 20.12 17.20 8.32
C ASN A 110 19.23 16.42 9.30
N PHE A 111 18.22 15.69 8.82
CA PHE A 111 17.33 14.91 9.67
C PHE A 111 17.45 13.42 9.37
N VAL A 112 17.48 12.62 10.45
CA VAL A 112 17.19 11.20 10.35
C VAL A 112 15.68 11.05 10.30
N GLU A 113 15.19 10.42 9.24
CA GLU A 113 13.81 9.96 9.14
C GLU A 113 13.75 8.45 9.33
N ARG A 114 12.69 7.97 9.98
CA ARG A 114 12.36 6.55 10.10
C ARG A 114 11.06 6.26 9.37
N CYS A 115 11.04 5.17 8.60
CA CYS A 115 9.83 4.68 7.97
C CYS A 115 8.87 4.14 9.04
N ASN A 116 7.60 4.52 8.96
CA ASN A 116 6.58 4.08 9.90
C ASN A 116 6.34 2.55 9.82
N VAL A 117 5.67 1.99 10.82
CA VAL A 117 5.37 0.54 10.90
C VAL A 117 4.51 0.03 9.74
N PHE A 118 3.81 0.91 9.04
CA PHE A 118 2.94 0.57 7.91
C PHE A 118 3.66 0.63 6.56
N GLY A 119 4.91 1.12 6.50
CA GLY A 119 5.64 1.24 5.24
C GLY A 119 5.17 2.39 4.33
N THR A 120 4.39 3.33 4.87
CA THR A 120 3.63 4.31 4.07
C THR A 120 4.15 5.74 4.15
N GLY A 121 5.12 6.00 5.01
CA GLY A 121 5.52 7.36 5.36
C GLY A 121 6.77 7.43 6.20
N TRP A 122 7.47 8.55 6.07
CA TRP A 122 8.69 8.87 6.79
C TRP A 122 8.39 9.87 7.90
N SER A 123 8.91 9.61 9.09
CA SER A 123 8.80 10.51 10.25
C SER A 123 10.17 10.94 10.71
N ARG A 124 10.36 12.23 10.97
CA ARG A 124 11.59 12.78 11.54
C ARG A 124 11.76 12.24 12.97
N VAL A 125 12.90 11.59 13.24
CA VAL A 125 13.21 11.03 14.57
C VAL A 125 14.36 11.76 15.26
N GLN A 126 15.25 12.41 14.51
CA GLN A 126 16.40 13.11 15.06
C GLN A 126 16.84 14.27 14.16
N SER A 127 17.32 15.36 14.75
CA SER A 127 17.96 16.47 14.06
C SER A 127 19.48 16.37 14.27
N CYS A 128 20.24 16.31 13.17
CA CYS A 128 21.67 16.18 13.22
C CYS A 128 22.36 17.55 13.17
N ARG A 129 23.24 17.81 14.15
CA ARG A 129 23.97 19.08 14.24
C ARG A 129 25.06 19.21 13.17
N TYR A 130 25.75 18.11 12.86
CA TYR A 130 26.94 18.12 12.00
C TYR A 130 26.72 17.48 10.61
N GLY A 131 25.54 16.89 10.39
CA GLY A 131 25.18 16.24 9.13
C GLY A 131 24.49 14.90 9.35
N CYS A 132 23.82 14.41 8.31
CA CYS A 132 23.24 13.07 8.28
C CYS A 132 23.87 12.27 7.13
N SER A 133 24.32 11.05 7.41
CA SER A 133 24.77 10.09 6.40
C SER A 133 24.28 8.69 6.75
N GLU A 134 23.87 7.91 5.74
CA GLU A 134 23.46 6.51 5.91
C GLU A 134 22.36 6.29 6.98
N GLY A 135 21.45 7.25 7.11
CA GLY A 135 20.37 7.17 8.10
C GLY A 135 20.81 7.42 9.55
N MET A 136 22.00 7.98 9.76
CA MET A 136 22.56 8.31 11.08
C MET A 136 23.18 9.72 11.09
N CYS A 137 23.24 10.32 12.28
CA CYS A 137 23.91 11.61 12.44
C CYS A 137 25.44 11.46 12.46
N THR A 138 26.12 12.29 11.68
CA THR A 138 27.59 12.35 11.67
C THR A 138 28.10 13.18 12.86
N GLY A 139 29.32 12.90 13.30
CA GLY A 139 29.98 13.70 14.34
C GLY A 139 29.32 13.61 15.73
N GLU A 140 28.36 12.69 15.92
CA GLU A 140 27.92 12.32 17.25
C GLU A 140 29.07 11.61 17.93
N ARG A 141 29.78 12.33 18.82
CA ARG A 141 30.57 11.68 19.86
C ARG A 141 29.59 10.76 20.57
N GLN A 142 29.69 9.46 20.33
CA GLN A 142 28.85 8.42 20.92
C GLN A 142 28.98 8.50 22.45
N VAL A 143 28.18 9.35 23.10
CA VAL A 143 28.06 9.34 24.56
C VAL A 143 27.15 8.16 24.88
N GLY A 144 27.70 6.95 24.80
CA GLY A 144 26.94 5.73 25.14
C GLY A 144 27.35 4.46 24.39
N SER A 145 28.61 4.04 24.51
CA SER A 145 28.96 2.61 24.36
C SER A 145 30.29 2.23 25.05
N ALA A 146 31.16 3.19 25.34
CA ALA A 146 32.46 2.93 26.00
C ALA A 146 32.65 3.59 27.38
N VAL A 147 31.62 4.21 27.99
CA VAL A 147 31.79 4.97 29.26
C VAL A 147 31.53 4.12 30.51
N GLN A 148 31.03 2.88 30.40
CA GLN A 148 30.89 2.02 31.58
C GLN A 148 32.22 1.41 32.06
N THR A 149 33.23 1.31 31.19
CA THR A 149 34.55 0.80 31.57
C THR A 149 35.41 1.85 32.28
N GLU A 150 35.21 3.15 32.04
CA GLU A 150 36.10 4.18 32.59
C GLU A 150 35.88 4.41 34.09
N PHE A 151 34.64 4.33 34.59
CA PHE A 151 34.36 4.42 36.03
C PHE A 151 34.90 3.21 36.80
N ALA A 152 34.75 2.00 36.25
CA ALA A 152 35.27 0.79 36.87
C ALA A 152 36.81 0.80 36.92
N ILE A 153 37.48 1.24 35.85
CA ILE A 153 38.95 1.35 35.81
C ILE A 153 39.43 2.44 36.79
N ARG A 154 38.75 3.58 36.88
CA ARG A 154 39.10 4.64 37.84
C ARG A 154 38.90 4.20 39.29
N LEU A 155 37.85 3.43 39.57
CA LEU A 155 37.59 2.88 40.91
C LEU A 155 38.62 1.81 41.29
N ILE A 156 38.97 0.92 40.34
CA ILE A 156 40.02 -0.11 40.54
C ILE A 156 41.40 0.55 40.73
N ALA A 157 41.75 1.57 39.92
CA ALA A 157 43.00 2.29 40.09
C ALA A 157 43.09 3.04 41.43
N HIS A 158 41.98 3.56 41.94
CA HIS A 158 41.93 4.18 43.26
C HIS A 158 42.06 3.12 44.38
N LEU A 159 41.34 1.99 44.28
CA LEU A 159 41.44 0.88 45.24
C LEU A 159 42.83 0.22 45.26
N LEU A 160 43.50 0.10 44.11
CA LEU A 160 44.86 -0.42 44.03
C LEU A 160 45.90 0.51 44.67
N ARG A 161 45.67 1.83 44.67
CA ARG A 161 46.55 2.80 45.36
C ARG A 161 46.44 2.71 46.88
N GLU A 162 45.25 2.40 47.40
CA GLU A 162 45.04 2.19 48.84
C GLU A 162 45.60 0.84 49.33
N LEU A 163 45.69 -0.16 48.43
CA LEU A 163 46.19 -1.50 48.76
C LEU A 163 47.70 -1.67 48.54
N PHE A 164 48.33 -0.86 47.69
CA PHE A 164 49.75 -0.99 47.33
C PHE A 164 50.48 0.37 47.26
N PRO A 165 50.70 1.07 48.39
CA PRO A 165 51.25 2.42 48.41
C PRO A 165 52.73 2.55 48.01
N THR A 166 53.47 1.46 47.78
CA THR A 166 54.95 1.50 47.64
C THR A 166 55.52 0.99 46.31
N CYS A 167 54.72 0.89 45.23
CA CYS A 167 55.22 0.34 43.95
C CYS A 167 55.18 1.32 42.76
N TYR A 168 54.85 2.60 42.96
CA TYR A 168 54.85 3.59 41.88
C TYR A 168 55.92 4.65 42.13
N ASP A 169 57.18 4.24 42.06
CA ASP A 169 58.29 5.11 41.70
C ASP A 169 59.46 4.23 41.29
N SER A 170 59.58 4.01 39.98
CA SER A 170 60.87 3.75 39.34
C SER A 170 60.78 4.11 37.86
N ASP A 171 61.62 5.09 37.51
CA ASP A 171 62.17 5.43 36.19
C ASP A 171 61.35 6.47 35.40
N GLY A 172 61.89 7.64 35.04
CA GLY A 172 63.28 7.91 34.63
C GLY A 172 63.27 8.16 33.13
#